data_AF-M1WCU2-F1
#
_entry.id   AF-M1WCU2-F1
#
_cell.length_a   1.000
_cell.length_b   1.000
_cell.length_c   1.000
_cell.angle_alpha   90.00
_cell.angle_beta   90.00
_cell.angle_gamma   90.00
#
_symmetry.space_group_name_H-M   'P 1'
#
loop_
_entity.id
_entity.type
_entity.pdbx_description
1 polymer ?
#
loop_
_entity_poly.entity_id
_entity_poly.type
_entity_poly.pdbx_seq_one_letter_code
_entity_poly.pdbx_strand_id
1 'polypeptide(L)'
;MSLRVALDERPEFYTNLDVIKGRVILGLNRSEQVGNIVVKLEGESTTALQVPNPYTIGEIVQRPPGPMPGPPGSVVSENHKILYKVQQVFPDEYHSSTSNPFGAFPLQPGEHTFPFQFKLPINNACSDPNAMAKIGGLGGVGGFGSGGGLFGMGGVRVMDGTKQLLFRHVTRTLPPSLTGYPMEAEIRYYIKVTVQRPGFLKENWRIQMGYKFLPIEPPRPPKTGQEVFARRPFTFRPRSPVPQTKKKSSFFSSKSDKNSQPDTPGASGSPSQNAAPAPSVEMSAWLPHPAVLTCNKAVPLRLIAKKLVDCAEQLTLVSFQMELIGITEVRTHNLFDNKINRWVIASSVDLNIPLTSKPDAAVGSEVTIPDSLWRDKPLPNTVAPSFVTCNLSRRYELELKLGVCWGKAKSGWISNHPQTIYLPLHFASIQVFSGITPPPALVEAARNHTAPGRATMSFPPRLPPRTNVAPAASSQSQNQNQQRPSLPQRPAADPLYPPQLQPGETAPPYDDAPPSYDEAVAENLSGPFDGLQSRPAYSGVTNEDAPSQMPAEKS
;
A
#
# COMPACT_ATOMS: atom_id res chain seq x y z
N MET A 1 -37.25 -19.52 -3.38
CA MET A 1 -36.58 -18.53 -4.24
C MET A 1 -35.12 -18.45 -3.83
N SER A 2 -34.21 -18.21 -4.76
CA SER A 2 -32.76 -18.17 -4.50
C SER A 2 -32.07 -17.13 -5.36
N LEU A 3 -31.11 -16.39 -4.80
CA LEU A 3 -30.26 -15.46 -5.54
C LEU A 3 -28.80 -15.89 -5.34
N ARG A 4 -28.08 -16.12 -6.43
CA ARG A 4 -26.65 -16.50 -6.40
C ARG A 4 -25.87 -15.75 -7.46
N VAL A 5 -24.59 -15.52 -7.19
CA VAL A 5 -23.63 -14.96 -8.16
C VAL A 5 -22.64 -16.07 -8.52
N ALA A 6 -22.48 -16.33 -9.81
CA ALA A 6 -21.47 -17.25 -10.33
C ALA A 6 -20.46 -16.44 -11.17
N LEU A 7 -19.18 -16.53 -10.82
CA LEU A 7 -18.10 -15.94 -11.61
C LEU A 7 -17.57 -17.00 -12.58
N ASP A 8 -17.21 -16.58 -13.79
CA ASP A 8 -16.71 -17.49 -14.82
C ASP A 8 -15.31 -18.00 -14.45
N GLU A 9 -14.45 -17.09 -13.97
CA GLU A 9 -13.11 -17.38 -13.46
C GLU A 9 -12.95 -16.79 -12.06
N ARG A 10 -12.33 -17.56 -11.16
CA ARG A 10 -12.03 -17.15 -9.78
C ARG A 10 -10.55 -17.32 -9.48
N PRO A 11 -9.69 -16.38 -9.92
CA PRO A 11 -8.29 -16.37 -9.51
C PRO A 11 -8.16 -16.12 -8.01
N GLU A 12 -6.99 -16.41 -7.44
CA GLU A 12 -6.68 -16.12 -6.03
C GLU A 12 -6.84 -14.63 -5.68
N PHE A 13 -6.56 -13.75 -6.65
CA PHE A 13 -6.82 -12.32 -6.57
C PHE A 13 -6.97 -11.74 -7.98
N TYR A 14 -7.68 -10.63 -8.07
CA TYR A 14 -7.72 -9.78 -9.25
C TYR A 14 -6.71 -8.63 -9.14
N THR A 15 -6.29 -8.10 -10.28
CA THR A 15 -5.42 -6.92 -10.39
C THR A 15 -6.05 -5.85 -11.27
N ASN A 16 -5.40 -4.70 -11.42
CA ASN A 16 -5.87 -3.68 -12.35
C ASN A 16 -5.94 -4.26 -13.77
N LEU A 17 -6.89 -3.78 -14.58
CA LEU A 17 -7.16 -4.23 -15.95
C LEU A 17 -7.80 -5.62 -16.07
N ASP A 18 -7.79 -6.44 -15.02
CA ASP A 18 -8.54 -7.70 -15.03
C ASP A 18 -10.02 -7.43 -15.28
N VAL A 19 -10.64 -8.36 -15.99
CA VAL A 19 -12.06 -8.32 -16.29
C VAL A 19 -12.76 -9.36 -15.42
N ILE A 20 -13.65 -8.89 -14.55
CA ILE A 20 -14.53 -9.76 -13.77
C ILE A 20 -15.76 -10.04 -14.62
N LYS A 21 -15.94 -11.31 -15.01
CA LYS A 21 -17.12 -11.79 -15.74
C LYS A 21 -17.88 -12.79 -14.88
N GLY A 22 -19.20 -12.73 -14.98
CA GLY A 22 -20.05 -13.68 -14.31
C GLY A 22 -21.51 -13.49 -14.65
N ARG A 23 -22.35 -14.17 -13.87
CA ARG A 23 -23.79 -14.20 -14.05
C ARG A 23 -24.52 -14.19 -12.72
N VAL A 24 -25.56 -13.37 -12.66
CA VAL A 24 -26.56 -13.38 -11.59
C VAL A 24 -27.58 -14.45 -11.93
N ILE A 25 -27.81 -15.39 -11.01
CA ILE A 25 -28.79 -16.45 -11.19
C ILE A 25 -29.90 -16.27 -10.15
N LEU A 26 -31.10 -16.01 -10.64
CA LEU A 26 -32.31 -15.78 -9.86
C LEU A 26 -33.28 -16.96 -10.05
N GLY A 27 -33.45 -17.76 -9.01
CA GLY A 27 -34.42 -18.85 -8.97
C GLY A 27 -35.74 -18.41 -8.36
N LEU A 28 -36.81 -18.43 -9.15
CA LEU A 28 -38.17 -18.07 -8.75
C LEU A 28 -39.06 -19.31 -8.68
N ASN A 29 -39.78 -19.51 -7.57
CA ASN A 29 -40.75 -20.60 -7.43
C ASN A 29 -42.17 -20.20 -7.89
N ARG A 30 -42.40 -18.90 -8.10
CA ARG A 30 -43.65 -18.30 -8.58
C ARG A 30 -43.32 -17.07 -9.40
N SER A 31 -44.26 -16.60 -10.20
CA SER A 31 -44.08 -15.36 -10.95
C SER A 31 -43.92 -14.18 -9.98
N GLU A 32 -42.88 -13.37 -10.16
CA GLU A 32 -42.64 -12.17 -9.35
C GLU A 32 -42.39 -10.98 -10.26
N GLN A 33 -42.87 -9.82 -9.84
CA GLN A 33 -42.56 -8.56 -10.49
C GLN A 33 -41.16 -8.13 -10.06
N VAL A 34 -40.27 -7.89 -11.03
CA VAL A 34 -38.91 -7.41 -10.79
C VAL A 34 -38.78 -6.04 -11.45
N GLY A 35 -38.36 -5.05 -10.67
CA GLY A 35 -38.06 -3.71 -11.19
C GLY A 35 -36.75 -3.74 -11.93
N ASN A 36 -35.65 -3.74 -11.18
CA ASN A 36 -34.29 -3.73 -11.70
C ASN A 36 -33.43 -4.80 -11.05
N ILE A 37 -32.46 -5.33 -11.80
CA ILE A 37 -31.36 -6.11 -11.25
C ILE A 37 -30.09 -5.32 -11.52
N VAL A 38 -29.44 -4.89 -10.44
CA VAL A 38 -28.26 -4.06 -10.49
C VAL A 38 -27.10 -4.79 -9.84
N VAL A 39 -26.01 -4.93 -10.58
CA VAL A 39 -24.73 -5.43 -10.10
C VAL A 39 -23.82 -4.22 -9.84
N LYS A 40 -23.22 -4.18 -8.66
CA LYS A 40 -22.28 -3.14 -8.27
C LYS A 40 -20.93 -3.77 -7.98
N LEU A 41 -19.87 -3.19 -8.55
CA LEU A 41 -18.50 -3.48 -8.19
C LEU A 41 -18.04 -2.40 -7.22
N GLU A 42 -17.81 -2.77 -5.97
CA GLU A 42 -17.47 -1.84 -4.90
C GLU A 42 -16.11 -2.18 -4.29
N GLY A 43 -15.38 -1.14 -3.89
CA GLY A 43 -14.21 -1.22 -3.06
C GLY A 43 -14.28 -0.13 -2.00
N GLU A 44 -14.03 -0.49 -0.76
CA GLU A 44 -14.18 0.40 0.39
C GLU A 44 -12.93 0.38 1.27
N SER A 45 -12.52 1.56 1.73
CA SER A 45 -11.43 1.77 2.69
C SER A 45 -12.04 2.36 3.95
N THR A 46 -12.23 1.52 4.97
CA THR A 46 -12.87 1.89 6.24
C THR A 46 -11.82 1.98 7.34
N THR A 47 -11.86 3.06 8.10
CA THR A 47 -11.03 3.25 9.30
C THR A 47 -11.90 3.63 10.49
N ALA A 48 -11.49 3.23 11.67
CA ALA A 48 -12.13 3.63 12.92
C ALA A 48 -11.10 3.78 14.03
N LEU A 49 -11.21 4.86 14.80
CA LEU A 49 -10.32 5.15 15.92
C LEU A 49 -11.12 5.62 17.13
N GLN A 50 -10.68 5.23 18.32
CA GLN A 50 -11.25 5.73 19.56
C GLN A 50 -10.76 7.16 19.81
N VAL A 51 -11.68 8.05 20.19
CA VAL A 51 -11.39 9.42 20.60
C VAL A 51 -10.62 9.39 21.93
N PRO A 52 -9.36 9.88 21.96
CA PRO A 52 -8.57 9.92 23.19
C PRO A 52 -9.26 10.66 24.33
N ASN A 53 -9.06 10.20 25.56
CA ASN A 53 -9.59 10.87 26.74
C ASN A 53 -8.69 12.05 27.14
N PRO A 54 -9.21 13.29 27.29
CA PRO A 54 -8.40 14.45 27.68
C PRO A 54 -7.57 14.24 28.95
N TYR A 55 -8.04 13.41 29.88
CA TYR A 55 -7.30 13.12 31.11
C TYR A 55 -6.12 12.14 30.92
N THR A 56 -6.06 11.38 29.83
CA THR A 56 -4.96 10.47 29.51
C THR A 56 -3.95 11.06 28.52
N ILE A 57 -4.25 12.23 27.93
CA ILE A 57 -3.39 12.91 26.94
C ILE A 57 -2.12 13.49 27.59
N GLY A 58 -2.09 13.66 28.92
CA GLY A 58 -0.99 14.31 29.64
C GLY A 58 0.38 13.61 29.62
N GLU A 59 0.45 12.31 29.29
CA GLU A 59 1.71 11.55 29.42
C GLU A 59 2.34 11.04 28.11
N ILE A 60 1.60 10.88 27.00
CA ILE A 60 2.10 10.09 25.85
C ILE A 60 1.84 10.73 24.47
N VAL A 61 0.88 11.65 24.30
CA VAL A 61 0.45 12.09 22.95
C VAL A 61 0.47 13.62 22.83
N GLN A 62 1.16 14.13 21.81
CA GLN A 62 1.09 15.55 21.42
C GLN A 62 -0.37 15.93 21.17
N ARG A 63 -0.81 17.05 21.74
CA ARG A 63 -2.19 17.56 21.65
C ARG A 63 -2.74 17.41 20.23
N PRO A 64 -3.93 16.80 20.03
CA PRO A 64 -4.47 16.58 18.69
C PRO A 64 -4.62 17.91 17.93
N PRO A 65 -4.32 17.93 16.62
CA PRO A 65 -4.39 19.14 15.81
C PRO A 65 -5.86 19.44 15.47
N GLY A 66 -6.56 20.08 16.40
CA GLY A 66 -7.91 20.62 16.16
C GLY A 66 -9.01 20.07 17.06
N PRO A 67 -10.28 20.40 16.76
CA PRO A 67 -11.42 19.91 17.53
C PRO A 67 -11.55 18.39 17.41
N MET A 68 -11.91 17.75 18.52
CA MET A 68 -12.11 16.30 18.58
C MET A 68 -13.38 15.91 17.81
N PRO A 69 -13.36 14.80 17.06
CA PRO A 69 -14.49 14.40 16.21
C PRO A 69 -15.67 13.79 16.98
N GLY A 70 -15.59 13.66 18.30
CA GLY A 70 -16.66 13.12 19.14
C GLY A 70 -16.35 13.18 20.63
N PRO A 71 -17.26 12.69 21.50
CA PRO A 71 -17.02 12.58 22.93
C PRO A 71 -15.82 11.68 23.25
N PRO A 72 -15.03 11.98 24.29
CA PRO A 72 -13.97 11.09 24.78
C PRO A 72 -14.43 9.64 24.96
N GLY A 73 -13.61 8.70 24.49
CA GLY A 73 -13.89 7.27 24.58
C GLY A 73 -14.87 6.71 23.54
N SER A 74 -15.54 7.56 22.76
CA SER A 74 -16.34 7.12 21.61
C SER A 74 -15.45 6.65 20.46
N VAL A 75 -15.93 5.73 19.62
CA VAL A 75 -15.26 5.31 18.40
C VAL A 75 -15.87 6.07 17.23
N VAL A 76 -15.02 6.78 16.49
CA VAL A 76 -15.39 7.45 15.25
C VAL A 76 -14.92 6.61 14.08
N SER A 77 -15.64 6.61 12.96
CA SER A 77 -15.30 5.87 11.75
C SER A 77 -15.39 6.74 10.50
N GLU A 78 -14.58 6.41 9.50
CA GLU A 78 -14.49 7.06 8.19
C GLU A 78 -14.46 5.95 7.13
N ASN A 79 -15.47 5.90 6.26
CA ASN A 79 -15.57 4.96 5.13
C ASN A 79 -15.36 5.72 3.82
N HIS A 80 -14.46 5.27 2.95
CA HIS A 80 -14.27 5.82 1.61
C HIS A 80 -14.57 4.76 0.55
N LYS A 81 -15.47 5.07 -0.38
CA LYS A 81 -15.68 4.27 -1.60
C LYS A 81 -14.54 4.53 -2.59
N ILE A 82 -13.54 3.66 -2.59
CA ILE A 82 -12.35 3.74 -3.47
C ILE A 82 -12.60 3.18 -4.87
N LEU A 83 -13.61 2.31 -5.01
CA LEU A 83 -14.09 1.76 -6.28
C LEU A 83 -15.61 1.70 -6.24
N TYR A 84 -16.27 2.21 -7.27
CA TYR A 84 -17.72 2.10 -7.41
C TYR A 84 -18.08 2.10 -8.89
N LYS A 85 -18.45 0.93 -9.42
CA LYS A 85 -19.02 0.80 -10.76
C LYS A 85 -20.37 0.10 -10.66
N VAL A 86 -21.30 0.48 -11.52
CA VAL A 86 -22.66 -0.03 -11.51
C VAL A 86 -23.03 -0.52 -12.90
N GLN A 87 -23.59 -1.72 -13.00
CA GLN A 87 -24.17 -2.26 -14.22
C GLN A 87 -25.59 -2.73 -13.91
N GLN A 88 -26.57 -2.15 -14.59
CA GLN A 88 -27.92 -2.69 -14.60
C GLN A 88 -27.98 -3.82 -15.64
N VAL A 89 -28.35 -5.02 -15.19
CA VAL A 89 -28.45 -6.22 -16.04
C VAL A 89 -29.89 -6.60 -16.36
N PHE A 90 -30.85 -5.95 -15.70
CA PHE A 90 -32.27 -6.06 -15.97
C PHE A 90 -32.98 -4.76 -15.54
N PRO A 91 -33.99 -4.25 -16.27
CA PRO A 91 -34.44 -4.71 -17.59
C PRO A 91 -33.35 -4.62 -18.66
N ASP A 92 -33.34 -5.58 -19.59
CA ASP A 92 -32.50 -5.52 -20.78
C ASP A 92 -33.15 -4.61 -21.85
N GLU A 93 -32.51 -4.46 -23.01
CA GLU A 93 -33.00 -3.62 -24.11
C GLU A 93 -34.39 -4.03 -24.61
N TYR A 94 -34.72 -5.33 -24.56
CA TYR A 94 -36.03 -5.83 -24.91
C TYR A 94 -37.10 -5.35 -23.93
N HIS A 95 -36.86 -5.49 -22.63
CA HIS A 95 -37.80 -5.06 -21.60
C HIS A 95 -37.89 -3.53 -21.53
N SER A 96 -36.79 -2.80 -21.75
CA SER A 96 -36.78 -1.33 -21.74
C SER A 96 -37.53 -0.73 -22.93
N SER A 97 -37.56 -1.41 -24.08
CA SER A 97 -38.35 -0.99 -25.26
C SER A 97 -39.87 -1.15 -25.06
N THR A 98 -40.28 -1.98 -24.10
CA THR A 98 -41.69 -2.17 -23.76
C THR A 98 -42.11 -1.08 -22.78
N SER A 99 -42.88 -0.10 -23.25
CA SER A 99 -43.46 0.97 -22.44
C SER A 99 -44.34 0.37 -21.32
N ASN A 100 -43.74 0.15 -20.16
CA ASN A 100 -44.44 -0.30 -18.96
C ASN A 100 -44.48 0.86 -17.96
N PRO A 101 -45.65 1.46 -17.70
CA PRO A 101 -45.78 2.64 -16.84
C PRO A 101 -45.37 2.37 -15.37
N PHE A 102 -45.27 1.10 -14.96
CA PHE A 102 -44.92 0.71 -13.59
C PHE A 102 -43.43 0.38 -13.40
N GLY A 103 -42.62 0.35 -14.47
CA GLY A 103 -41.18 0.12 -14.40
C GLY A 103 -40.78 -1.23 -13.76
N ALA A 104 -41.67 -2.23 -13.80
CA ALA A 104 -41.41 -3.56 -13.28
C ALA A 104 -42.05 -4.65 -14.15
N PHE A 105 -41.29 -5.71 -14.38
CA PHE A 105 -41.61 -6.74 -15.37
C PHE A 105 -41.87 -8.08 -14.67
N PRO A 106 -42.91 -8.83 -15.09
CA PRO A 106 -43.18 -10.14 -14.54
C PRO A 106 -42.15 -11.15 -15.03
N LEU A 107 -41.33 -11.68 -14.13
CA LEU A 107 -40.51 -12.85 -14.40
C LEU A 107 -41.29 -14.11 -14.05
N GLN A 108 -41.31 -15.07 -14.98
CA GLN A 108 -42.00 -16.35 -14.80
C GLN A 108 -41.32 -17.23 -13.74
N PRO A 109 -42.00 -18.22 -13.16
CA PRO A 109 -41.34 -19.24 -12.33
C PRO A 109 -40.22 -19.93 -13.14
N GLY A 110 -39.06 -20.16 -12.52
CA GLY A 110 -37.90 -20.74 -13.19
C GLY A 110 -36.57 -20.11 -12.76
N GLU A 111 -35.49 -20.56 -13.41
CA GLU A 111 -34.15 -20.00 -13.24
C GLU A 111 -33.88 -18.95 -14.31
N HIS A 112 -33.61 -17.72 -13.90
CA HIS A 112 -33.26 -16.60 -14.77
C HIS A 112 -31.80 -16.23 -14.59
N THR A 113 -31.09 -16.02 -15.69
CA THR A 113 -29.65 -15.74 -15.68
C THR A 113 -29.36 -14.41 -16.36
N PHE A 114 -28.62 -13.54 -15.68
CA PHE A 114 -28.26 -12.21 -16.18
C PHE A 114 -26.73 -12.04 -16.15
N PRO A 115 -26.05 -11.95 -17.31
CA PRO A 115 -24.61 -11.79 -17.36
C PRO A 115 -24.18 -10.37 -16.94
N PHE A 116 -23.00 -10.25 -16.37
CA PHE A 116 -22.36 -8.97 -16.05
C PHE A 116 -20.86 -9.02 -16.33
N GLN A 117 -20.28 -7.85 -16.57
CA GLN A 117 -18.86 -7.70 -16.85
C GLN A 117 -18.35 -6.35 -16.35
N PHE A 118 -17.28 -6.38 -15.57
CA PHE A 118 -16.56 -5.17 -15.15
C PHE A 118 -15.08 -5.27 -15.44
N LYS A 119 -14.50 -4.16 -15.91
CA LYS A 119 -13.05 -3.99 -15.98
C LYS A 119 -12.56 -3.18 -14.78
N LEU A 120 -11.59 -3.74 -14.05
CA LEU A 120 -10.99 -3.10 -12.90
C LEU A 120 -10.14 -1.89 -13.33
N PRO A 121 -10.44 -0.67 -12.82
CA PRO A 121 -9.70 0.53 -13.20
C PRO A 121 -8.30 0.54 -12.59
N ILE A 122 -7.45 1.45 -13.07
CA ILE A 122 -6.11 1.68 -12.49
C ILE A 122 -6.24 2.53 -11.22
N ASN A 123 -6.94 3.65 -11.33
CA ASN A 123 -7.03 4.65 -10.27
C ASN A 123 -8.29 4.46 -9.43
N ASN A 124 -8.26 5.00 -8.22
CA ASN A 124 -9.41 5.11 -7.35
C ASN A 124 -10.34 6.24 -7.84
N ALA A 125 -11.63 6.08 -7.57
CA ALA A 125 -12.64 7.10 -7.90
C ALA A 125 -12.80 8.16 -6.78
N CYS A 126 -11.94 8.14 -5.75
CA CYS A 126 -12.17 8.89 -4.53
C CYS A 126 -12.24 10.41 -4.72
N SER A 127 -11.38 10.94 -5.57
CA SER A 127 -11.21 12.39 -5.74
C SER A 127 -12.22 13.05 -6.66
N ASP A 128 -13.01 12.29 -7.42
CA ASP A 128 -13.93 12.87 -8.38
C ASP A 128 -15.24 13.29 -7.68
N PRO A 129 -15.52 14.60 -7.55
CA PRO A 129 -16.74 15.08 -6.91
C PRO A 129 -17.99 14.63 -7.67
N ASN A 130 -17.91 14.41 -8.98
CA ASN A 130 -19.05 13.98 -9.79
C ASN A 130 -19.37 12.50 -9.54
N ALA A 131 -18.38 11.61 -9.55
CA ALA A 131 -18.54 10.23 -9.10
C ALA A 131 -19.08 10.17 -7.65
N MET A 132 -18.57 11.01 -6.75
CA MET A 132 -19.02 11.08 -5.35
C MET A 132 -20.43 11.64 -5.18
N ALA A 133 -20.81 12.65 -5.96
CA ALA A 133 -22.18 13.20 -5.97
C ALA A 133 -23.18 12.18 -6.54
N LYS A 134 -22.79 11.39 -7.55
CA LYS A 134 -23.61 10.30 -8.11
C LYS A 134 -23.77 9.15 -7.11
N ILE A 135 -22.74 8.83 -6.32
CA ILE A 135 -22.82 7.88 -5.18
C ILE A 135 -23.86 8.35 -4.13
N GLY A 136 -24.04 9.67 -3.96
CA GLY A 136 -24.99 10.29 -3.02
C GLY A 136 -26.46 10.35 -3.47
N GLY A 137 -26.81 9.81 -4.64
CA GLY A 137 -28.20 9.64 -5.05
C GLY A 137 -28.90 10.87 -5.61
N LEU A 138 -28.18 11.83 -6.19
CA LEU A 138 -28.80 13.00 -6.85
C LEU A 138 -28.83 12.96 -8.37
N GLY A 139 -28.23 11.97 -9.06
CA GLY A 139 -28.23 12.01 -10.52
C GLY A 139 -27.52 10.90 -11.29
N GLY A 140 -27.55 9.65 -10.82
CA GLY A 140 -27.02 8.53 -11.60
C GLY A 140 -27.69 7.22 -11.20
N VAL A 141 -28.02 6.39 -12.20
CA VAL A 141 -28.55 5.00 -12.33
C VAL A 141 -29.07 4.21 -11.10
N GLY A 142 -28.76 4.58 -9.85
CA GLY A 142 -29.47 4.19 -8.62
C GLY A 142 -30.30 5.32 -7.97
N GLY A 143 -30.21 6.55 -8.49
CA GLY A 143 -31.10 7.65 -8.21
C GLY A 143 -32.17 7.71 -9.29
N PHE A 144 -33.37 7.28 -8.91
CA PHE A 144 -34.69 7.57 -9.47
C PHE A 144 -34.69 8.36 -10.79
N GLY A 145 -35.27 7.73 -11.82
CA GLY A 145 -35.35 8.27 -13.16
C GLY A 145 -35.83 9.71 -13.24
N SER A 146 -35.54 10.32 -14.39
CA SER A 146 -35.99 11.62 -14.85
C SER A 146 -37.54 11.72 -14.88
N GLY A 147 -38.13 11.84 -13.71
CA GLY A 147 -39.55 12.02 -13.48
C GLY A 147 -39.76 13.15 -12.50
N GLY A 148 -39.80 14.38 -13.02
CA GLY A 148 -40.26 15.55 -12.26
C GLY A 148 -41.70 15.34 -11.83
N GLY A 149 -41.91 14.91 -10.58
CA GLY A 149 -43.20 14.79 -9.93
C GLY A 149 -43.37 15.83 -8.84
N LEU A 150 -44.46 16.59 -8.91
CA LEU A 150 -44.81 17.78 -8.11
C LEU A 150 -45.05 17.53 -6.60
N PHE A 151 -44.82 16.32 -6.08
CA PHE A 151 -44.95 16.02 -4.64
C PHE A 151 -43.77 15.14 -4.18
N GLY A 152 -42.80 15.76 -3.52
CA GLY A 152 -41.51 15.20 -3.10
C GLY A 152 -41.56 14.06 -2.07
N MET A 153 -42.05 12.88 -2.46
CA MET A 153 -41.95 11.64 -1.70
C MET A 153 -41.55 10.49 -2.65
N GLY A 154 -40.25 10.27 -2.82
CA GLY A 154 -39.79 9.15 -3.64
C GLY A 154 -38.29 9.10 -3.96
N GLY A 155 -37.43 9.54 -3.04
CA GLY A 155 -35.99 9.35 -3.15
C GLY A 155 -35.46 8.60 -1.93
N VAL A 156 -35.36 7.27 -2.00
CA VAL A 156 -34.59 6.53 -1.00
C VAL A 156 -33.13 6.94 -1.19
N ARG A 157 -32.60 7.75 -0.26
CA ARG A 157 -31.16 8.02 -0.19
C ARG A 157 -30.47 6.68 0.06
N VAL A 158 -29.81 6.14 -0.95
CA VAL A 158 -29.20 4.80 -0.85
C VAL A 158 -27.87 4.84 -0.07
N MET A 159 -27.31 6.03 0.22
CA MET A 159 -26.20 6.25 1.14
C MET A 159 -25.97 7.74 1.45
N ASP A 160 -25.17 8.02 2.47
CA ASP A 160 -24.69 9.35 2.85
C ASP A 160 -23.53 9.83 1.95
N GLY A 161 -23.79 10.01 0.65
CA GLY A 161 -22.78 10.55 -0.27
C GLY A 161 -22.34 11.98 0.08
N THR A 162 -23.16 12.72 0.85
CA THR A 162 -22.78 14.00 1.46
C THR A 162 -21.60 13.87 2.41
N LYS A 163 -21.53 12.82 3.23
CA LYS A 163 -20.36 12.55 4.09
C LYS A 163 -19.10 12.26 3.28
N GLN A 164 -19.23 11.56 2.15
CA GLN A 164 -18.08 11.32 1.27
C GLN A 164 -17.46 12.64 0.81
N LEU A 165 -18.26 13.63 0.40
CA LEU A 165 -17.75 14.94 -0.05
C LEU A 165 -16.99 15.72 1.05
N LEU A 166 -17.22 15.42 2.33
CA LEU A 166 -16.57 16.09 3.46
C LEU A 166 -15.19 15.51 3.78
N PHE A 167 -14.85 14.32 3.26
CA PHE A 167 -13.59 13.67 3.53
C PHE A 167 -12.48 14.12 2.56
N ARG A 168 -11.23 13.99 3.02
CA ARG A 168 -10.06 14.29 2.19
C ARG A 168 -9.82 13.15 1.22
N HIS A 169 -9.97 13.42 -0.08
CA HIS A 169 -9.74 12.44 -1.12
C HIS A 169 -8.44 12.65 -1.89
N VAL A 170 -7.83 11.56 -2.34
CA VAL A 170 -6.62 11.58 -3.17
C VAL A 170 -6.78 10.58 -4.32
N THR A 171 -6.50 11.04 -5.54
CA THR A 171 -6.40 10.16 -6.72
C THR A 171 -5.12 9.33 -6.64
N ARG A 172 -5.25 8.02 -6.47
CA ARG A 172 -4.13 7.06 -6.43
C ARG A 172 -4.54 5.76 -7.10
N THR A 173 -3.56 4.91 -7.39
CA THR A 173 -3.83 3.52 -7.81
C THR A 173 -4.64 2.80 -6.73
N LEU A 174 -5.53 1.90 -7.14
CA LEU A 174 -6.29 1.10 -6.18
C LEU A 174 -5.34 0.38 -5.20
N PRO A 175 -5.58 0.45 -3.88
CA PRO A 175 -4.75 -0.24 -2.88
C PRO A 175 -4.96 -1.77 -2.90
N PRO A 176 -4.03 -2.58 -2.37
CA PRO A 176 -4.30 -3.99 -2.12
C PRO A 176 -5.44 -4.19 -1.11
N SER A 177 -6.13 -5.32 -1.19
CA SER A 177 -7.00 -5.79 -0.10
C SER A 177 -6.19 -5.87 1.19
N LEU A 178 -6.73 -5.28 2.27
CA LEU A 178 -6.07 -5.19 3.57
C LEU A 178 -7.06 -5.58 4.66
N THR A 179 -6.66 -6.54 5.48
CA THR A 179 -7.35 -6.84 6.74
C THR A 179 -6.30 -7.13 7.82
N GLY A 180 -6.72 -7.56 9.02
CA GLY A 180 -5.82 -7.87 10.14
C GLY A 180 -5.71 -6.76 11.18
N TYR A 181 -6.48 -5.68 11.03
CA TYR A 181 -6.66 -4.61 12.00
C TYR A 181 -8.13 -4.59 12.47
N PRO A 182 -8.55 -5.58 13.29
CA PRO A 182 -9.94 -5.73 13.67
C PRO A 182 -10.44 -4.45 14.34
N MET A 183 -11.63 -4.00 13.93
CA MET A 183 -12.28 -2.78 14.41
C MET A 183 -11.55 -1.45 14.14
N GLU A 184 -10.44 -1.46 13.40
CA GLU A 184 -9.59 -0.27 13.21
C GLU A 184 -9.37 0.11 11.74
N ALA A 185 -9.08 -0.87 10.88
CA ALA A 185 -8.84 -0.61 9.46
C ALA A 185 -9.14 -1.82 8.58
N GLU A 186 -9.85 -1.59 7.48
CA GLU A 186 -10.19 -2.63 6.49
C GLU A 186 -10.25 -2.03 5.08
N ILE A 187 -9.64 -2.70 4.10
CA ILE A 187 -9.81 -2.43 2.68
C ILE A 187 -10.42 -3.67 2.03
N ARG A 188 -11.67 -3.54 1.56
CA ARG A 188 -12.43 -4.64 0.99
C ARG A 188 -12.83 -4.34 -0.44
N TYR A 189 -12.94 -5.41 -1.23
CA TYR A 189 -13.52 -5.38 -2.55
C TYR A 189 -14.59 -6.45 -2.66
N TYR A 190 -15.72 -6.12 -3.26
CA TYR A 190 -16.83 -7.04 -3.39
C TYR A 190 -17.78 -6.67 -4.54
N ILE A 191 -18.53 -7.66 -4.99
CA ILE A 191 -19.62 -7.53 -5.95
C ILE A 191 -20.92 -7.59 -5.16
N LYS A 192 -21.78 -6.59 -5.33
CA LYS A 192 -23.07 -6.50 -4.67
C LYS A 192 -24.18 -6.52 -5.71
N VAL A 193 -25.06 -7.51 -5.62
CA VAL A 193 -26.22 -7.63 -6.49
C VAL A 193 -27.46 -7.24 -5.72
N THR A 194 -28.28 -6.37 -6.29
CA THR A 194 -29.58 -5.99 -5.75
C THR A 194 -30.66 -6.27 -6.77
N VAL A 195 -31.64 -7.10 -6.39
CA VAL A 195 -32.88 -7.31 -7.14
C VAL A 195 -33.96 -6.45 -6.50
N GLN A 196 -34.35 -5.40 -7.21
CA GLN A 196 -35.39 -4.48 -6.77
C GLN A 196 -36.76 -5.10 -7.04
N ARG A 197 -37.60 -5.13 -6.00
CA ARG A 197 -38.99 -5.59 -6.12
C ARG A 197 -39.94 -4.41 -5.92
N PRO A 198 -40.87 -4.17 -6.83
CA PRO A 198 -41.89 -3.16 -6.65
C PRO A 198 -42.81 -3.55 -5.48
N GLY A 199 -43.07 -2.60 -4.59
CA GLY A 199 -43.97 -2.76 -3.45
C GLY A 199 -43.39 -2.16 -2.16
N PHE A 200 -44.18 -1.34 -1.48
CA PHE A 200 -43.74 -0.59 -0.29
C PHE A 200 -43.26 -1.50 0.87
N LEU A 201 -43.87 -2.69 1.02
CA LEU A 201 -43.54 -3.65 2.06
C LEU A 201 -42.60 -4.77 1.59
N LYS A 202 -42.26 -4.80 0.30
CA LYS A 202 -41.42 -5.87 -0.27
C LYS A 202 -39.96 -5.46 -0.17
N GLU A 203 -39.21 -6.12 0.71
CA GLU A 203 -37.76 -5.93 0.79
C GLU A 203 -37.09 -6.34 -0.55
N ASN A 204 -36.05 -5.59 -0.93
CA ASN A 204 -35.21 -5.89 -2.09
C ASN A 204 -34.23 -7.01 -1.74
N TRP A 205 -34.04 -7.97 -2.65
CA TRP A 205 -33.07 -9.03 -2.41
C TRP A 205 -31.67 -8.54 -2.70
N ARG A 206 -30.72 -8.90 -1.83
CA ARG A 206 -29.33 -8.46 -1.91
C ARG A 206 -28.40 -9.63 -1.61
N ILE A 207 -27.34 -9.76 -2.38
CA ILE A 207 -26.23 -10.68 -2.11
C ILE A 207 -24.91 -9.97 -2.36
N GLN A 208 -23.89 -10.33 -1.59
CA GLN A 208 -22.55 -9.79 -1.69
C GLN A 208 -21.55 -10.94 -1.80
N MET A 209 -20.54 -10.77 -2.65
CA MET A 209 -19.43 -11.72 -2.84
C MET A 209 -18.12 -10.93 -2.83
N GLY A 210 -17.23 -11.25 -1.90
CA GLY A 210 -15.91 -10.64 -1.80
C GLY A 210 -14.97 -11.11 -2.90
N TYR A 211 -13.96 -10.28 -3.19
CA TYR A 211 -12.79 -10.72 -3.95
C TYR A 211 -11.49 -10.07 -3.43
N LYS A 212 -10.35 -10.74 -3.55
CA LYS A 212 -9.02 -10.20 -3.26
C LYS A 212 -8.54 -9.36 -4.43
N PHE A 213 -7.90 -8.26 -4.09
CA PHE A 213 -7.30 -7.36 -5.05
C PHE A 213 -5.83 -7.10 -4.71
N LEU A 214 -4.96 -7.18 -5.70
CA LEU A 214 -3.53 -6.86 -5.59
C LEU A 214 -3.14 -5.97 -6.79
N PRO A 215 -2.74 -4.71 -6.57
CA PRO A 215 -2.52 -3.79 -7.67
C PRO A 215 -1.26 -4.09 -8.49
N ILE A 216 -1.28 -3.61 -9.74
CA ILE A 216 -0.06 -3.52 -10.57
C ILE A 216 0.95 -2.58 -9.91
N GLU A 217 2.23 -2.85 -10.11
CA GLU A 217 3.28 -2.00 -9.54
C GLU A 217 3.39 -0.67 -10.31
N PRO A 218 3.76 0.43 -9.64
CA PRO A 218 4.05 1.68 -10.34
C PRO A 218 5.25 1.51 -11.28
N PRO A 219 5.37 2.34 -12.33
CA PRO A 219 6.52 2.31 -13.22
C PRO A 219 7.83 2.38 -12.44
N ARG A 220 8.70 1.38 -12.64
CA ARG A 220 9.97 1.32 -11.93
C ARG A 220 10.85 2.52 -12.34
N PRO A 221 11.45 3.23 -11.37
CA PRO A 221 12.42 4.27 -11.66
C PRO A 221 13.64 3.70 -12.40
N PRO A 222 14.33 4.51 -13.21
CA PRO A 222 15.52 4.05 -13.93
C PRO A 222 16.61 3.57 -12.97
N LYS A 223 17.30 2.49 -13.33
CA LYS A 223 18.42 1.97 -12.54
C LYS A 223 19.58 2.97 -12.60
N THR A 224 19.95 3.55 -11.46
CA THR A 224 21.03 4.55 -11.38
C THR A 224 22.40 3.92 -11.14
N GLY A 225 22.47 2.61 -10.84
CA GLY A 225 23.70 1.92 -10.43
C GLY A 225 24.21 2.32 -9.03
N GLN A 226 23.54 3.27 -8.37
CA GLN A 226 23.86 3.69 -7.01
C GLN A 226 23.33 2.65 -6.00
N GLU A 227 23.93 2.63 -4.82
CA GLU A 227 23.54 1.75 -3.73
C GLU A 227 23.26 2.59 -2.47
N VAL A 228 22.21 2.21 -1.74
CA VAL A 228 21.90 2.74 -0.41
C VAL A 228 22.58 1.82 0.60
N PHE A 229 23.28 2.39 1.58
CA PHE A 229 23.98 1.60 2.59
C PHE A 229 23.58 1.98 4.01
N ALA A 230 23.64 1.01 4.92
CA ALA A 230 23.58 1.20 6.36
C ALA A 230 24.88 0.65 6.96
N ARG A 231 25.63 1.48 7.69
CA ARG A 231 26.95 1.11 8.23
C ARG A 231 27.02 1.35 9.74
N ARG A 232 27.69 0.46 10.47
CA ARG A 232 27.95 0.58 11.90
C ARG A 232 29.38 0.11 12.23
N PRO A 233 30.26 1.03 12.66
CA PRO A 233 31.55 0.65 13.25
C PRO A 233 31.35 0.20 14.70
N PHE A 234 32.15 -0.76 15.15
CA PHE A 234 32.15 -1.22 16.53
C PHE A 234 33.53 -1.67 16.98
N THR A 235 33.88 -1.37 18.24
CA THR A 235 35.12 -1.79 18.89
C THR A 235 34.81 -2.58 20.16
N PHE A 236 35.40 -3.78 20.28
CA PHE A 236 35.24 -4.64 21.45
C PHE A 236 35.88 -4.01 22.70
N ARG A 237 35.44 -4.44 23.88
CA ARG A 237 36.08 -3.99 25.13
C ARG A 237 37.39 -4.77 25.29
N PRO A 238 38.54 -4.14 25.52
CA PRO A 238 39.79 -4.86 25.76
C PRO A 238 39.60 -5.92 26.86
N ARG A 239 40.06 -7.15 26.63
CA ARG A 239 40.12 -8.17 27.67
C ARG A 239 41.14 -7.72 28.70
N SER A 240 40.79 -7.79 29.98
CA SER A 240 41.75 -7.49 31.06
C SER A 240 42.92 -8.47 30.97
N PRO A 241 44.18 -8.01 31.10
CA PRO A 241 45.32 -8.91 31.13
C PRO A 241 45.17 -9.89 32.30
N VAL A 242 45.40 -11.18 32.03
CA VAL A 242 45.45 -12.23 33.05
C VAL A 242 46.50 -11.83 34.09
N PRO A 243 46.19 -11.81 35.41
CA PRO A 243 47.24 -11.66 36.40
C PRO A 243 48.17 -12.85 36.27
N GLN A 244 49.37 -12.63 35.77
CA GLN A 244 50.42 -13.64 35.77
C GLN A 244 50.57 -14.12 37.21
N THR A 245 50.29 -15.40 37.44
CA THR A 245 50.52 -16.06 38.73
C THR A 245 51.97 -15.83 39.10
N LYS A 246 52.22 -14.89 40.01
CA LYS A 246 53.54 -14.72 40.62
C LYS A 246 53.95 -16.08 41.18
N LYS A 247 55.01 -16.66 40.62
CA LYS A 247 55.70 -17.82 41.18
C LYS A 247 55.89 -17.54 42.68
N LYS A 248 55.31 -18.38 43.53
CA LYS A 248 55.53 -18.36 44.98
C LYS A 248 57.02 -18.51 45.24
N SER A 249 57.71 -17.43 45.58
CA SER A 249 59.06 -17.50 46.15
C SER A 249 58.94 -17.76 47.65
N SER A 250 59.44 -18.93 48.04
CA SER A 250 59.91 -19.37 49.35
C SER A 250 59.94 -18.32 50.47
N PHE A 251 59.23 -18.61 51.56
CA PHE A 251 59.38 -17.98 52.86
C PHE A 251 60.60 -18.58 53.58
N PHE A 252 61.71 -17.84 53.72
CA PHE A 252 62.67 -18.03 54.83
C PHE A 252 63.48 -16.75 55.09
N SER A 253 63.67 -16.47 56.39
CA SER A 253 64.49 -15.40 57.02
C SER A 253 63.97 -13.97 56.90
N SER A 254 64.11 -13.05 57.85
CA SER A 254 64.45 -12.99 59.28
C SER A 254 64.67 -11.50 59.57
N LYS A 255 63.96 -10.94 60.55
CA LYS A 255 64.25 -9.70 61.34
C LYS A 255 65.45 -8.83 60.93
N SER A 256 65.24 -7.52 60.73
CA SER A 256 65.57 -6.48 61.73
C SER A 256 65.46 -5.04 61.18
N ASP A 257 64.75 -4.21 61.95
CA ASP A 257 65.00 -2.80 62.30
C ASP A 257 65.09 -1.64 61.28
N LYS A 258 64.20 -0.66 61.57
CA LYS A 258 64.38 0.79 61.74
C LYS A 258 64.63 1.73 60.55
N ASN A 259 63.60 2.57 60.36
CA ASN A 259 63.63 4.04 60.40
C ASN A 259 64.14 4.80 59.16
N SER A 260 63.22 5.44 58.44
CA SER A 260 63.22 6.89 58.11
C SER A 260 62.31 7.21 56.91
N GLN A 261 61.28 8.04 57.14
CA GLN A 261 60.76 9.01 56.15
C GLN A 261 61.83 10.12 55.92
N PRO A 262 61.73 11.04 54.95
CA PRO A 262 60.73 11.23 53.88
C PRO A 262 61.36 11.45 52.49
N ASP A 263 60.55 11.51 51.42
CA ASP A 263 60.63 12.54 50.36
C ASP A 263 59.70 12.21 49.18
N THR A 264 58.75 13.12 48.96
CA THR A 264 58.05 13.40 47.70
C THR A 264 59.00 14.07 46.69
N PRO A 265 58.60 14.43 45.45
CA PRO A 265 57.64 13.85 44.50
C PRO A 265 58.23 13.71 43.08
N GLY A 266 57.61 12.90 42.22
CA GLY A 266 57.63 13.15 40.77
C GLY A 266 58.11 12.02 39.87
N ALA A 267 57.62 12.12 38.63
CA ALA A 267 57.96 11.38 37.43
C ALA A 267 57.17 10.08 37.13
N SER A 268 56.39 10.20 36.05
CA SER A 268 56.11 9.18 35.04
C SER A 268 55.40 7.91 35.51
N GLY A 269 54.10 8.05 35.77
CA GLY A 269 53.14 6.98 35.53
C GLY A 269 53.19 6.55 34.07
N SER A 270 54.02 5.55 33.78
CA SER A 270 54.09 4.88 32.48
C SER A 270 52.80 4.07 32.33
N PRO A 271 52.04 4.20 31.23
CA PRO A 271 50.89 3.33 31.01
C PRO A 271 51.43 1.90 30.84
N SER A 272 50.81 0.97 31.56
CA SER A 272 51.06 -0.46 31.44
C SER A 272 50.86 -0.93 29.99
N GLN A 273 51.95 -0.98 29.25
CA GLN A 273 52.05 -1.59 27.92
C GLN A 273 52.00 -3.11 28.10
N ASN A 274 50.83 -3.72 27.87
CA ASN A 274 50.63 -5.09 27.36
C ASN A 274 49.16 -5.52 27.45
N ALA A 275 48.23 -4.62 27.12
CA ALA A 275 46.87 -5.03 26.77
C ALA A 275 46.83 -5.22 25.24
N ALA A 276 46.50 -6.41 24.77
CA ALA A 276 46.29 -6.65 23.34
C ALA A 276 45.21 -5.68 22.82
N PRO A 277 45.41 -5.05 21.64
CA PRO A 277 44.44 -4.12 21.10
C PRO A 277 43.11 -4.84 20.86
N ALA A 278 42.02 -4.25 21.34
CA ALA A 278 40.70 -4.82 21.14
C ALA A 278 40.33 -4.79 19.65
N PRO A 279 39.79 -5.88 19.10
CA PRO A 279 39.42 -5.91 17.69
C PRO A 279 38.29 -4.93 17.42
N SER A 280 38.27 -4.38 16.20
CA SER A 280 37.26 -3.43 15.74
C SER A 280 36.86 -3.76 14.31
N VAL A 281 35.55 -3.73 14.04
CA VAL A 281 34.95 -4.09 12.75
C VAL A 281 33.84 -3.12 12.40
N GLU A 282 33.76 -2.77 11.12
CA GLU A 282 32.61 -2.08 10.56
C GLU A 282 31.76 -3.07 9.78
N MET A 283 30.48 -3.16 10.14
CA MET A 283 29.48 -3.90 9.38
C MET A 283 28.70 -2.94 8.50
N SER A 284 28.58 -3.25 7.21
CA SER A 284 27.82 -2.47 6.25
C SER A 284 26.89 -3.34 5.41
N ALA A 285 25.64 -2.91 5.28
CA ALA A 285 24.60 -3.51 4.46
C ALA A 285 24.28 -2.58 3.30
N TRP A 286 24.11 -3.12 2.09
CA TRP A 286 23.94 -2.37 0.86
C TRP A 286 22.72 -2.91 0.10
N LEU A 287 21.90 -2.00 -0.42
CA LEU A 287 20.74 -2.27 -1.26
C LEU A 287 20.85 -1.43 -2.56
N PRO A 288 20.32 -1.90 -3.70
CA PRO A 288 20.21 -1.09 -4.90
C PRO A 288 19.42 0.20 -4.64
N HIS A 289 19.82 1.31 -5.27
CA HIS A 289 19.06 2.55 -5.27
C HIS A 289 18.15 2.63 -6.53
N PRO A 290 16.87 3.00 -6.37
CA PRO A 290 16.17 3.19 -5.10
C PRO A 290 15.89 1.86 -4.38
N ALA A 291 15.76 1.91 -3.05
CA ALA A 291 15.53 0.76 -2.20
C ALA A 291 14.10 0.21 -2.39
N VAL A 292 13.94 -0.60 -3.43
CA VAL A 292 12.67 -1.23 -3.82
C VAL A 292 12.79 -2.74 -3.64
N LEU A 293 11.97 -3.29 -2.76
CA LEU A 293 11.77 -4.73 -2.63
C LEU A 293 10.55 -5.17 -3.44
N THR A 294 10.46 -6.44 -3.78
CA THR A 294 9.36 -6.97 -4.58
C THR A 294 8.76 -8.18 -3.88
N CYS A 295 7.43 -8.20 -3.74
CA CYS A 295 6.69 -9.32 -3.15
C CYS A 295 7.09 -10.64 -3.81
N ASN A 296 7.18 -11.72 -3.03
CA ASN A 296 7.59 -13.06 -3.48
C ASN A 296 8.98 -13.15 -4.13
N LYS A 297 9.84 -12.13 -4.00
CA LYS A 297 11.25 -12.16 -4.43
C LYS A 297 12.18 -12.03 -3.23
N ALA A 298 13.39 -12.56 -3.38
CA ALA A 298 14.45 -12.41 -2.38
C ALA A 298 14.92 -10.96 -2.27
N VAL A 299 15.41 -10.60 -1.08
CA VAL A 299 15.96 -9.26 -0.82
C VAL A 299 17.33 -9.14 -1.50
N PRO A 300 17.57 -8.13 -2.37
CA PRO A 300 18.85 -7.91 -3.03
C PRO A 300 19.85 -7.24 -2.08
N LEU A 301 20.15 -7.89 -0.96
CA LEU A 301 21.05 -7.40 0.09
C LEU A 301 22.48 -7.86 -0.17
N ARG A 302 23.43 -6.95 -0.01
CA ARG A 302 24.87 -7.25 0.08
C ARG A 302 25.39 -6.82 1.45
N LEU A 303 26.10 -7.72 2.13
CA LEU A 303 26.63 -7.48 3.48
C LEU A 303 28.15 -7.57 3.48
N ILE A 304 28.83 -6.56 4.01
CA ILE A 304 30.28 -6.40 3.99
C ILE A 304 30.79 -6.10 5.40
N ALA A 305 31.87 -6.77 5.78
CA ALA A 305 32.62 -6.51 7.00
C ALA A 305 33.97 -5.89 6.66
N LYS A 306 34.38 -4.85 7.39
CA LYS A 306 35.65 -4.15 7.20
C LYS A 306 36.46 -4.14 8.50
N LYS A 307 37.73 -4.55 8.44
CA LYS A 307 38.65 -4.51 9.59
C LYS A 307 39.04 -3.06 9.88
N LEU A 308 38.87 -2.58 11.13
CA LEU A 308 39.19 -1.20 11.51
C LEU A 308 40.48 -1.05 12.32
N VAL A 309 40.85 -2.07 13.08
CA VAL A 309 42.02 -2.06 13.97
C VAL A 309 42.88 -3.26 13.67
N ASP A 310 44.20 -3.09 13.74
CA ASP A 310 45.12 -4.21 13.60
C ASP A 310 45.07 -5.09 14.86
N CYS A 311 44.62 -6.32 14.68
CA CYS A 311 44.44 -7.30 15.73
C CYS A 311 44.59 -8.69 15.09
N ALA A 312 45.39 -9.55 15.71
CA ALA A 312 45.62 -10.92 15.28
C ALA A 312 44.48 -11.89 15.69
N GLU A 313 43.46 -11.38 16.37
CA GLU A 313 42.30 -12.17 16.80
C GLU A 313 41.21 -12.19 15.72
N GLN A 314 40.55 -13.33 15.56
CA GLN A 314 39.51 -13.51 14.53
C GLN A 314 38.13 -13.12 15.06
N LEU A 315 37.39 -12.33 14.25
CA LEU A 315 35.99 -12.01 14.46
C LEU A 315 35.11 -12.93 13.62
N THR A 316 34.01 -13.38 14.19
CA THR A 316 33.05 -14.28 13.53
C THR A 316 31.64 -13.73 13.63
N LEU A 317 30.86 -13.91 12.58
CA LEU A 317 29.42 -13.73 12.60
C LEU A 317 28.79 -14.98 13.20
N VAL A 318 28.02 -14.80 14.28
CA VAL A 318 27.36 -15.88 15.03
C VAL A 318 25.85 -15.90 14.85
N SER A 319 25.25 -14.78 14.47
CA SER A 319 23.83 -14.74 14.13
C SER A 319 23.53 -13.68 13.08
N PHE A 320 22.49 -13.95 12.30
CA PHE A 320 21.97 -13.07 11.26
C PHE A 320 20.44 -13.12 11.32
N GLN A 321 19.80 -11.98 11.48
CA GLN A 321 18.36 -11.86 11.42
C GLN A 321 17.97 -10.65 10.55
N MET A 322 17.03 -10.86 9.64
CA MET A 322 16.51 -9.85 8.74
C MET A 322 14.99 -9.75 8.92
N GLU A 323 14.54 -8.57 9.32
CA GLU A 323 13.14 -8.25 9.57
C GLU A 323 12.68 -7.13 8.65
N LEU A 324 11.54 -7.34 8.00
CA LEU A 324 10.79 -6.27 7.37
C LEU A 324 9.79 -5.71 8.38
N ILE A 325 9.87 -4.42 8.65
CA ILE A 325 8.95 -3.71 9.52
C ILE A 325 8.03 -2.91 8.62
N GLY A 326 6.74 -3.18 8.68
CA GLY A 326 5.75 -2.41 7.95
C GLY A 326 4.92 -1.57 8.89
N ILE A 327 4.83 -0.29 8.57
CA ILE A 327 4.11 0.71 9.33
C ILE A 327 2.87 1.09 8.52
N THR A 328 1.70 0.84 9.09
CA THR A 328 0.40 1.25 8.56
C THR A 328 -0.07 2.47 9.33
N GLU A 329 -0.19 3.60 8.66
CA GLU A 329 -0.71 4.82 9.26
C GLU A 329 -2.22 4.86 9.01
N VAL A 330 -2.99 4.86 10.09
CA VAL A 330 -4.45 4.87 10.10
C VAL A 330 -4.91 6.28 10.43
N ARG A 331 -5.68 6.89 9.54
CA ARG A 331 -6.30 8.21 9.74
C ARG A 331 -7.81 8.03 9.85
N THR A 332 -8.40 8.69 10.85
CA THR A 332 -9.85 8.83 10.95
C THR A 332 -10.16 10.26 11.38
N HIS A 333 -10.72 11.06 10.47
CA HIS A 333 -10.87 12.52 10.64
C HIS A 333 -9.50 13.16 10.97
N ASN A 334 -9.39 13.77 12.16
CA ASN A 334 -8.18 14.40 12.70
C ASN A 334 -7.40 13.48 13.66
N LEU A 335 -7.81 12.22 13.80
CA LEU A 335 -7.11 11.21 14.60
C LEU A 335 -6.16 10.41 13.73
N PHE A 336 -5.02 10.06 14.32
CA PHE A 336 -3.95 9.31 13.68
C PHE A 336 -3.49 8.20 14.62
N ASP A 337 -3.28 7.02 14.08
CA ASP A 337 -2.66 5.90 14.79
C ASP A 337 -1.71 5.14 13.85
N ASN A 338 -0.64 4.58 14.42
CA ASN A 338 0.39 3.88 13.67
C ASN A 338 0.45 2.42 14.10
N LYS A 339 0.17 1.52 13.17
CA LYS A 339 0.26 0.07 13.40
C LYS A 339 1.52 -0.52 12.82
N ILE A 340 2.26 -1.23 13.66
CA ILE A 340 3.53 -1.86 13.29
C ILE A 340 3.34 -3.35 13.16
N ASN A 341 3.66 -3.88 11.98
CA ASN A 341 3.72 -5.32 11.73
C ASN A 341 5.17 -5.70 11.38
N ARG A 342 5.63 -6.86 11.84
CA ARG A 342 6.99 -7.35 11.57
C ARG A 342 6.94 -8.71 10.86
N TRP A 343 7.77 -8.86 9.84
CA TRP A 343 8.00 -10.13 9.15
C TRP A 343 9.46 -10.52 9.30
N VAL A 344 9.72 -11.69 9.85
CA VAL A 344 11.06 -12.29 9.83
C VAL A 344 11.25 -12.92 8.45
N ILE A 345 12.10 -12.34 7.62
CA ILE A 345 12.39 -12.86 6.27
C ILE A 345 13.43 -13.97 6.37
N ALA A 346 14.47 -13.75 7.17
CA ALA A 346 15.55 -14.69 7.36
C ALA A 346 16.04 -14.60 8.81
N SER A 347 16.23 -15.75 9.45
CA SER A 347 16.91 -15.86 10.73
C SER A 347 17.83 -17.07 10.67
N SER A 348 19.07 -16.87 11.10
CA SER A 348 20.11 -17.89 11.18
C SER A 348 20.90 -17.67 12.46
N VAL A 349 21.00 -18.70 13.28
CA VAL A 349 21.76 -18.71 14.55
C VAL A 349 22.92 -19.70 14.43
N ASP A 350 23.82 -19.69 15.42
CA ASP A 350 24.97 -20.60 15.51
C ASP A 350 25.87 -20.57 14.26
N LEU A 351 26.00 -19.39 13.66
CA LEU A 351 26.89 -19.17 12.52
C LEU A 351 28.36 -19.18 12.98
N ASN A 352 29.24 -19.54 12.05
CA ASN A 352 30.68 -19.45 12.24
C ASN A 352 31.33 -18.89 10.97
N ILE A 353 30.88 -17.71 10.55
CA ILE A 353 31.36 -17.06 9.32
C ILE A 353 32.45 -16.06 9.70
N PRO A 354 33.69 -16.20 9.22
CA PRO A 354 34.76 -15.26 9.56
C PRO A 354 34.49 -13.88 8.91
N LEU A 355 34.67 -12.82 9.70
CA LEU A 355 34.50 -11.43 9.24
C LEU A 355 35.78 -10.80 8.69
N THR A 356 36.90 -11.52 8.78
CA THR A 356 38.19 -11.14 8.21
C THR A 356 38.73 -12.29 7.36
N SER A 357 39.36 -11.97 6.22
CA SER A 357 39.88 -13.00 5.30
C SER A 357 40.95 -13.86 5.97
N LYS A 358 41.82 -13.22 6.75
CA LYS A 358 42.86 -13.84 7.58
C LYS A 358 43.02 -13.01 8.86
N PRO A 359 43.50 -13.59 9.98
CA PRO A 359 43.77 -12.83 11.20
C PRO A 359 44.77 -11.67 10.96
N ASP A 360 45.81 -11.92 10.15
CA ASP A 360 46.84 -10.94 9.79
C ASP A 360 46.46 -10.06 8.59
N ALA A 361 45.18 -10.04 8.20
CA ALA A 361 44.73 -9.18 7.11
C ALA A 361 44.97 -7.70 7.47
N ALA A 362 45.42 -6.91 6.49
CA ALA A 362 45.66 -5.48 6.66
C ALA A 362 44.40 -4.74 7.16
N VAL A 363 44.61 -3.69 7.94
CA VAL A 363 43.54 -2.77 8.34
C VAL A 363 42.89 -2.18 7.09
N GLY A 364 41.56 -2.12 7.09
CA GLY A 364 40.77 -1.68 5.96
C GLY A 364 40.39 -2.79 4.97
N SER A 365 40.87 -4.03 5.16
CA SER A 365 40.43 -5.17 4.34
C SER A 365 38.94 -5.44 4.50
N GLU A 366 38.28 -5.74 3.39
CA GLU A 366 36.84 -5.97 3.30
C GLU A 366 36.53 -7.43 2.94
N VAL A 367 35.50 -7.99 3.58
CA VAL A 367 35.00 -9.34 3.34
C VAL A 367 33.51 -9.25 3.03
N THR A 368 33.09 -9.80 1.90
CA THR A 368 31.66 -9.95 1.57
C THR A 368 31.13 -11.22 2.22
N ILE A 369 30.05 -11.08 3.00
CA ILE A 369 29.38 -12.21 3.64
C ILE A 369 28.55 -12.97 2.60
N PRO A 370 28.60 -14.31 2.57
CA PRO A 370 27.78 -15.11 1.67
C PRO A 370 26.29 -14.81 1.84
N ASP A 371 25.62 -14.58 0.72
CA ASP A 371 24.18 -14.30 0.65
C ASP A 371 23.32 -15.56 0.75
N SER A 372 23.90 -16.76 0.83
CA SER A 372 23.20 -18.03 1.03
C SER A 372 22.29 -18.04 2.27
N LEU A 373 22.51 -17.12 3.21
CA LEU A 373 21.66 -16.92 4.39
C LEU A 373 20.26 -16.37 4.06
N TRP A 374 20.11 -15.65 2.94
CA TRP A 374 18.87 -14.98 2.53
C TRP A 374 18.50 -15.09 1.04
N ARG A 375 19.39 -15.54 0.16
CA ARG A 375 19.17 -15.59 -1.31
C ARG A 375 17.91 -16.37 -1.71
N ASP A 376 17.63 -17.48 -1.03
CA ASP A 376 16.50 -18.35 -1.35
C ASP A 376 15.26 -18.07 -0.48
N LYS A 377 15.28 -16.98 0.29
CA LYS A 377 14.19 -16.59 1.20
C LYS A 377 13.42 -15.40 0.60
N PRO A 378 12.31 -15.63 -0.10
CA PRO A 378 11.50 -14.55 -0.65
C PRO A 378 10.80 -13.77 0.46
N LEU A 379 10.36 -12.54 0.13
CA LEU A 379 9.40 -11.84 0.98
C LEU A 379 8.13 -12.69 1.17
N PRO A 380 7.60 -12.82 2.40
CA PRO A 380 6.39 -13.58 2.65
C PRO A 380 5.21 -13.08 1.80
N ASN A 381 4.37 -14.01 1.34
CA ASN A 381 3.17 -13.71 0.54
C ASN A 381 2.04 -12.99 1.30
N THR A 382 2.23 -12.72 2.59
CA THR A 382 1.37 -11.88 3.43
C THR A 382 1.80 -10.41 3.42
N VAL A 383 2.95 -10.08 2.83
CA VAL A 383 3.42 -8.70 2.66
C VAL A 383 2.68 -8.05 1.50
N ALA A 384 1.81 -7.09 1.83
CA ALA A 384 1.15 -6.23 0.85
C ALA A 384 2.13 -5.18 0.29
N PRO A 385 1.98 -4.72 -0.98
CA PRO A 385 2.78 -3.63 -1.50
C PRO A 385 2.57 -2.33 -0.72
N SER A 386 3.50 -1.39 -0.86
CA SER A 386 3.33 -0.03 -0.36
C SER A 386 2.17 0.66 -1.08
N PHE A 387 1.28 1.30 -0.34
CA PHE A 387 0.13 2.00 -0.90
C PHE A 387 -0.23 3.24 -0.08
N VAL A 388 -1.02 4.13 -0.69
CA VAL A 388 -1.60 5.30 -0.04
C VAL A 388 -3.04 5.45 -0.53
N THR A 389 -3.98 5.54 0.40
CA THR A 389 -5.38 5.89 0.16
C THR A 389 -5.71 7.20 0.87
N CYS A 390 -6.98 7.59 0.84
CA CYS A 390 -7.49 8.76 1.53
C CYS A 390 -7.23 8.71 3.05
N ASN A 391 -7.39 7.54 3.66
CA ASN A 391 -7.39 7.33 5.11
C ASN A 391 -6.37 6.28 5.60
N LEU A 392 -5.66 5.60 4.71
CA LEU A 392 -4.63 4.61 5.05
C LEU A 392 -3.34 4.83 4.26
N SER A 393 -2.19 4.61 4.90
CA SER A 393 -0.90 4.57 4.21
C SER A 393 -0.08 3.39 4.71
N ARG A 394 0.75 2.81 3.84
CA ARG A 394 1.59 1.65 4.16
C ARG A 394 3.02 1.83 3.67
N ARG A 395 3.96 1.94 4.60
CA ARG A 395 5.41 2.08 4.33
C ARG A 395 6.23 1.01 5.04
N TYR A 396 7.46 0.80 4.57
CA TYR A 396 8.33 -0.25 5.07
C TYR A 396 9.72 0.26 5.47
N GLU A 397 10.28 -0.44 6.45
CA GLU A 397 11.65 -0.32 6.93
C GLU A 397 12.26 -1.73 6.97
N LEU A 398 13.58 -1.84 6.81
CA LEU A 398 14.30 -3.12 6.92
C LEU A 398 15.30 -3.01 8.04
N GLU A 399 15.25 -3.96 8.96
CA GLU A 399 16.17 -4.09 10.08
C GLU A 399 16.98 -5.38 9.94
N LEU A 400 18.30 -5.25 10.05
CA LEU A 400 19.24 -6.38 10.11
C LEU A 400 19.86 -6.40 11.50
N LYS A 401 19.76 -7.52 12.20
CA LYS A 401 20.40 -7.75 13.50
C LYS A 401 21.54 -8.76 13.30
N LEU A 402 22.76 -8.30 13.50
CA LEU A 402 23.98 -9.09 13.28
C LEU A 402 24.64 -9.40 14.61
N GLY A 403 24.79 -10.67 14.96
CA GLY A 403 25.58 -11.10 16.11
C GLY A 403 27.04 -11.28 15.71
N VAL A 404 27.93 -10.52 16.33
CA VAL A 404 29.38 -10.62 16.09
C VAL A 404 30.08 -11.08 17.37
N CYS A 405 30.94 -12.08 17.24
CA CYS A 405 31.69 -12.64 18.36
C CYS A 405 33.20 -12.41 18.20
N TRP A 406 33.83 -12.01 19.29
CA TRP A 406 35.27 -12.02 19.46
C TRP A 406 35.73 -13.29 20.20
N GLY A 407 36.51 -14.12 19.49
CA GLY A 407 37.07 -15.39 19.99
C GLY A 407 36.31 -16.63 19.50
N LYS A 408 36.93 -17.81 19.62
CA LYS A 408 36.32 -19.09 19.22
C LYS A 408 35.29 -19.55 20.27
N ALA A 409 34.09 -19.89 19.83
CA ALA A 409 33.09 -20.53 20.67
C ALA A 409 33.41 -22.02 20.90
N LYS A 410 34.37 -22.35 21.78
CA LYS A 410 34.38 -23.52 22.71
C LYS A 410 35.77 -23.90 23.27
N SER A 411 35.73 -24.14 24.58
CA SER A 411 36.45 -25.10 25.43
C SER A 411 37.98 -25.09 25.52
N GLY A 412 38.47 -24.52 26.62
CA GLY A 412 39.79 -24.77 27.21
C GLY A 412 39.84 -24.11 28.59
N TRP A 413 40.64 -24.66 29.52
CA TRP A 413 40.75 -24.29 30.94
C TRP A 413 41.20 -22.83 31.22
N ILE A 414 41.30 -21.99 30.17
CA ILE A 414 41.81 -20.62 30.21
C ILE A 414 40.64 -19.67 29.92
N SER A 415 40.31 -18.87 30.94
CA SER A 415 39.22 -17.90 31.01
C SER A 415 39.39 -16.72 30.04
N ASN A 416 39.14 -16.94 28.75
CA ASN A 416 38.78 -15.86 27.83
C ASN A 416 37.32 -16.04 27.43
N HIS A 417 36.42 -15.36 28.12
CA HIS A 417 34.99 -15.41 27.80
C HIS A 417 34.76 -14.82 26.38
N PRO A 418 34.07 -15.54 25.48
CA PRO A 418 33.71 -14.99 24.19
C PRO A 418 32.81 -13.77 24.40
N GLN A 419 33.19 -12.65 23.80
CA GLN A 419 32.38 -11.43 23.84
C GLN A 419 31.52 -11.40 22.58
N THR A 420 30.20 -11.49 22.74
CA THR A 420 29.24 -11.35 21.63
C THR A 420 28.51 -10.02 21.74
N ILE A 421 28.29 -9.38 20.60
CA ILE A 421 27.54 -8.13 20.48
C ILE A 421 26.48 -8.28 19.39
N TYR A 422 25.44 -7.46 19.46
CA TYR A 422 24.41 -7.39 18.43
C TYR A 422 24.41 -6.00 17.80
N LEU A 423 24.62 -5.95 16.48
CA LEU A 423 24.70 -4.73 15.69
C LEU A 423 23.44 -4.59 14.83
N PRO A 424 22.57 -3.59 15.08
CA PRO A 424 21.44 -3.29 14.23
C PRO A 424 21.86 -2.40 13.04
N LEU A 425 21.55 -2.82 11.82
CA LEU A 425 21.59 -1.99 10.61
C LEU A 425 20.15 -1.72 10.18
N HIS A 426 19.81 -0.46 9.89
CA HIS A 426 18.43 -0.06 9.64
C HIS A 426 18.33 0.78 8.36
N PHE A 427 17.36 0.43 7.53
CA PHE A 427 16.95 1.18 6.35
C PHE A 427 15.56 1.79 6.63
N ALA A 428 15.51 3.11 6.80
CA ALA A 428 14.31 3.82 7.23
C ALA A 428 13.26 4.04 6.12
N SER A 429 13.61 3.83 4.85
CA SER A 429 12.68 4.04 3.74
C SER A 429 12.86 2.98 2.68
N ILE A 430 11.89 2.08 2.60
CA ILE A 430 11.81 1.02 1.61
C ILE A 430 10.44 1.02 0.97
N GLN A 431 10.42 0.91 -0.35
CA GLN A 431 9.21 0.67 -1.10
C GLN A 431 9.08 -0.83 -1.39
N VAL A 432 7.89 -1.38 -1.20
CA VAL A 432 7.59 -2.76 -1.57
C VAL A 432 6.62 -2.75 -2.74
N PHE A 433 7.00 -3.36 -3.85
CA PHE A 433 6.17 -3.47 -5.05
C PHE A 433 5.55 -4.85 -5.16
N SER A 434 4.37 -4.93 -5.77
CA SER A 434 3.63 -6.19 -5.94
C SER A 434 4.35 -7.21 -6.83
N GLY A 435 5.25 -6.74 -7.71
CA GLY A 435 5.92 -7.57 -8.70
C GLY A 435 5.09 -7.84 -9.95
N ILE A 436 3.90 -7.23 -10.06
CA ILE A 436 3.02 -7.32 -11.23
C ILE A 436 3.35 -6.15 -12.14
N THR A 437 4.16 -6.41 -13.17
CA THR A 437 4.64 -5.35 -14.07
C THR A 437 3.50 -4.81 -14.93
N PRO A 438 3.33 -3.47 -15.01
CA PRO A 438 2.33 -2.86 -15.87
C PRO A 438 2.63 -3.10 -17.37
N PRO A 439 1.60 -3.23 -18.23
CA PRO A 439 1.76 -3.25 -19.68
C PRO A 439 2.62 -2.09 -20.20
N PRO A 440 3.48 -2.30 -21.23
CA PRO A 440 4.39 -1.27 -21.75
C PRO A 440 3.69 0.03 -22.15
N ALA A 441 2.52 -0.06 -22.78
CA ALA A 441 1.73 1.09 -23.18
C ALA A 441 1.30 1.98 -22.00
N LEU A 442 1.02 1.39 -20.82
CA LEU A 442 0.73 2.15 -19.60
C LEU A 442 1.97 2.79 -19.02
N VAL A 443 3.13 2.13 -19.13
CA VAL A 443 4.40 2.70 -18.69
C VAL A 443 4.75 3.93 -19.53
N GLU A 444 4.50 3.88 -20.84
CA GLU A 444 4.71 5.01 -21.75
C GLU A 444 3.75 6.17 -21.44
N ALA A 445 2.46 5.88 -21.24
CA ALA A 445 1.47 6.88 -20.82
C ALA A 445 1.91 7.55 -19.50
N ALA A 446 2.26 6.75 -18.49
CA ALA A 446 2.68 7.26 -17.18
C ALA A 446 4.01 8.03 -17.22
N ARG A 447 4.92 7.74 -18.16
CA ARG A 447 6.18 8.49 -18.34
C ARG A 447 5.98 9.84 -19.00
N ASN A 448 5.04 9.93 -19.94
CA ASN A 448 4.72 11.17 -20.64
C ASN A 448 3.95 12.15 -19.73
N HIS A 449 3.37 11.64 -18.63
CA HIS A 449 2.72 12.43 -17.60
C HIS A 449 3.58 12.53 -16.33
N THR A 450 4.36 13.60 -16.21
CA THR A 450 5.05 13.94 -14.96
C THR A 450 4.01 14.26 -13.87
N ALA A 451 3.76 13.26 -13.01
CA ALA A 451 2.98 13.23 -11.76
C ALA A 451 1.57 12.59 -11.85
N PRO A 452 1.33 11.46 -11.14
CA PRO A 452 -0.01 10.98 -10.87
C PRO A 452 -0.66 11.93 -9.85
N GLY A 453 -1.71 12.65 -10.25
CA GLY A 453 -2.48 13.50 -9.34
C GLY A 453 -2.96 14.85 -9.86
N ARG A 454 -2.80 15.18 -11.15
CA ARG A 454 -3.40 16.38 -11.72
C ARG A 454 -4.36 16.00 -12.84
N ALA A 455 -5.63 15.80 -12.48
CA ALA A 455 -6.71 15.91 -13.45
C ALA A 455 -6.67 17.33 -14.04
N THR A 456 -6.00 17.50 -15.18
CA THR A 456 -6.02 18.74 -15.94
C THR A 456 -7.35 18.81 -16.69
N MET A 457 -8.41 19.14 -15.96
CA MET A 457 -9.58 19.79 -16.55
C MET A 457 -9.09 21.15 -17.09
N SER A 458 -8.58 21.22 -18.34
CA SER A 458 -8.47 22.46 -19.17
C SER A 458 -7.40 22.43 -20.28
N PHE A 459 -7.05 21.31 -20.91
CA PHE A 459 -6.33 21.39 -22.19
C PHE A 459 -6.90 20.43 -23.23
N PRO A 460 -7.43 20.92 -24.37
CA PRO A 460 -7.71 20.04 -25.51
C PRO A 460 -6.39 19.48 -26.04
N PRO A 461 -6.40 18.25 -26.60
CA PRO A 461 -5.19 17.63 -27.12
C PRO A 461 -4.60 18.49 -28.25
N ARG A 462 -3.29 18.77 -28.18
CA ARG A 462 -2.56 19.36 -29.30
C ARG A 462 -2.46 18.31 -30.41
N LEU A 463 -3.22 18.53 -31.49
CA LEU A 463 -3.07 17.76 -32.72
C LEU A 463 -1.64 17.93 -33.27
N PRO A 464 -1.06 16.88 -33.87
CA PRO A 464 0.26 16.96 -34.49
C PRO A 464 0.26 18.01 -35.62
N PRO A 465 1.37 18.76 -35.81
CA PRO A 465 1.45 19.77 -36.86
C PRO A 465 1.31 19.11 -38.23
N ARG A 466 0.24 19.44 -38.96
CA ARG A 466 0.11 19.09 -40.38
C ARG A 466 1.19 19.81 -41.17
N THR A 467 2.08 19.05 -41.77
CA THR A 467 3.02 19.53 -42.79
C THR A 467 2.22 19.86 -44.05
N ASN A 468 1.87 21.12 -44.25
CA ASN A 468 1.27 21.57 -45.51
C ASN A 468 2.38 21.75 -46.54
N VAL A 469 2.38 20.89 -47.56
CA VAL A 469 3.14 21.07 -48.80
C VAL A 469 2.16 21.49 -49.88
N ALA A 470 2.17 22.77 -50.26
CA ALA A 470 1.77 23.23 -51.61
C ALA A 470 2.22 24.70 -51.84
N PRO A 471 2.52 25.10 -53.08
CA PRO A 471 3.35 26.26 -53.40
C PRO A 471 2.55 27.55 -53.69
N ALA A 472 3.30 28.65 -53.79
CA ALA A 472 2.85 30.04 -53.90
C ALA A 472 2.06 30.39 -55.17
N ALA A 473 1.04 31.25 -55.05
CA ALA A 473 0.66 32.25 -56.04
C ALA A 473 -0.22 33.39 -55.47
N SER A 474 0.27 34.61 -55.69
CA SER A 474 -0.31 35.96 -55.77
C SER A 474 -1.80 36.30 -55.48
N SER A 475 -1.95 37.34 -54.65
CA SER A 475 -2.67 38.62 -54.86
C SER A 475 -4.21 38.77 -54.79
N GLN A 476 -4.57 39.79 -53.99
CA GLN A 476 -5.61 40.84 -54.16
C GLN A 476 -7.03 40.65 -53.59
N SER A 477 -7.27 41.44 -52.53
CA SER A 477 -8.42 42.31 -52.23
C SER A 477 -9.86 41.79 -52.35
N GLN A 478 -10.60 41.83 -51.23
CA GLN A 478 -11.61 42.89 -50.98
C GLN A 478 -12.26 42.76 -49.60
N ASN A 479 -12.59 43.92 -49.04
CA ASN A 479 -13.31 44.17 -47.80
C ASN A 479 -14.61 43.35 -47.66
N GLN A 480 -14.86 42.84 -46.46
CA GLN A 480 -16.15 43.09 -45.80
C GLN A 480 -16.06 42.97 -44.27
N ASN A 481 -16.67 43.97 -43.68
CA ASN A 481 -16.70 44.37 -42.29
C ASN A 481 -17.74 43.53 -41.53
N GLN A 482 -17.35 42.59 -40.66
CA GLN A 482 -18.25 41.97 -39.69
C GLN A 482 -17.50 41.67 -38.38
N GLN A 483 -17.81 42.47 -37.36
CA GLN A 483 -17.43 42.24 -35.97
C GLN A 483 -17.98 40.89 -35.49
N ARG A 484 -17.11 39.99 -35.05
CA ARG A 484 -17.53 38.81 -34.28
C ARG A 484 -18.10 39.26 -32.93
N PRO A 485 -19.27 38.77 -32.51
CA PRO A 485 -19.71 38.93 -31.13
C PRO A 485 -18.75 38.19 -30.20
N SER A 486 -18.37 38.83 -29.10
CA SER A 486 -17.71 38.16 -27.98
C SER A 486 -18.67 37.12 -27.38
N LEU A 487 -18.22 35.86 -27.35
CA LEU A 487 -18.90 34.80 -26.61
C LEU A 487 -18.97 35.17 -25.12
N PRO A 488 -20.13 35.03 -24.45
CA PRO A 488 -20.20 35.22 -23.01
C PRO A 488 -19.39 34.14 -22.29
N GLN A 489 -18.59 34.55 -21.31
CA GLN A 489 -17.90 33.62 -20.40
C GLN A 489 -18.95 32.76 -19.69
N ARG A 490 -18.78 31.44 -19.77
CA ARG A 490 -19.64 30.46 -19.08
C ARG A 490 -19.47 30.66 -17.56
N PRO A 491 -20.55 30.85 -16.77
CA PRO A 491 -20.44 30.85 -15.32
C PRO A 491 -19.87 29.51 -14.83
N ALA A 492 -19.05 29.56 -13.77
CA ALA A 492 -18.59 28.36 -13.09
C ALA A 492 -19.80 27.55 -12.61
N ALA A 493 -19.80 26.24 -12.91
CA ALA A 493 -20.91 25.35 -12.60
C ALA A 493 -21.08 25.18 -11.08
N ASP A 494 -22.30 25.34 -10.59
CA ASP A 494 -22.69 25.05 -9.21
C ASP A 494 -22.79 23.52 -9.05
N PRO A 495 -22.01 22.88 -8.15
CA PRO A 495 -22.05 21.44 -7.92
C PRO A 495 -23.40 20.91 -7.41
N LEU A 496 -24.35 21.77 -7.04
CA LEU A 496 -25.71 21.37 -6.62
C LEU A 496 -26.71 21.21 -7.78
N TYR A 497 -26.37 21.62 -9.01
CA TYR A 497 -27.27 21.52 -10.18
C TYR A 497 -26.54 20.98 -11.42
N PRO A 498 -26.75 19.71 -11.82
CA PRO A 498 -26.20 19.19 -13.06
C PRO A 498 -26.91 19.80 -14.29
N PRO A 499 -26.21 19.93 -15.44
CA PRO A 499 -26.80 20.48 -16.66
C PRO A 499 -27.90 19.57 -17.21
N GLN A 500 -29.06 20.16 -17.52
CA GLN A 500 -30.17 19.45 -18.16
C GLN A 500 -29.85 19.18 -19.64
N LEU A 501 -29.96 17.92 -20.07
CA LEU A 501 -29.80 17.49 -21.46
C LEU A 501 -30.93 18.07 -22.33
N GLN A 502 -30.61 18.47 -23.57
CA GLN A 502 -31.61 18.88 -24.54
C GLN A 502 -32.33 17.66 -25.14
N PRO A 503 -33.60 17.78 -25.58
CA PRO A 503 -34.33 16.67 -26.19
C PRO A 503 -33.62 16.16 -27.46
N GLY A 504 -33.16 14.90 -27.45
CA GLY A 504 -32.57 14.22 -28.61
C GLY A 504 -31.16 13.66 -28.43
N GLU A 505 -30.47 13.93 -27.32
CA GLU A 505 -29.19 13.31 -26.99
C GLU A 505 -29.37 11.98 -26.25
N THR A 506 -28.85 10.89 -26.82
CA THR A 506 -28.75 9.58 -26.14
C THR A 506 -27.59 9.59 -25.15
N ALA A 507 -27.85 9.24 -23.90
CA ALA A 507 -26.82 9.09 -22.87
C ALA A 507 -25.78 8.02 -23.30
N PRO A 508 -24.47 8.25 -23.07
CA PRO A 508 -23.48 7.22 -23.31
C PRO A 508 -23.78 5.98 -22.43
N PRO A 509 -23.49 4.75 -22.90
CA PRO A 509 -23.75 3.51 -22.17
C PRO A 509 -22.90 3.34 -20.90
N TYR A 510 -22.06 4.32 -20.57
CA TYR A 510 -21.29 4.42 -19.35
C TYR A 510 -21.54 5.79 -18.72
N ASP A 511 -22.16 5.80 -17.55
CA ASP A 511 -22.52 7.01 -16.81
C ASP A 511 -21.40 7.40 -15.80
N ASP A 512 -20.17 6.93 -16.04
CA ASP A 512 -18.97 7.34 -15.30
C ASP A 512 -18.47 8.71 -15.78
N ALA A 513 -17.79 9.44 -14.90
CA ALA A 513 -17.05 10.63 -15.29
C ALA A 513 -16.04 10.30 -16.41
N PRO A 514 -15.69 11.27 -17.27
CA PRO A 514 -14.74 11.02 -18.35
C PRO A 514 -13.45 10.42 -17.78
N PRO A 515 -12.97 9.29 -18.32
CA PRO A 515 -11.82 8.59 -17.78
C PRO A 515 -10.59 9.49 -17.82
N SER A 516 -9.69 9.32 -16.83
CA SER A 516 -8.36 9.91 -16.92
C SER A 516 -7.63 9.36 -18.17
N TYR A 517 -6.65 10.10 -18.69
CA TYR A 517 -5.92 9.67 -19.89
C TYR A 517 -5.34 8.24 -19.73
N ASP A 518 -4.73 7.96 -18.57
CA ASP A 518 -4.18 6.64 -18.26
C ASP A 518 -5.28 5.55 -18.24
N GLU A 519 -6.49 5.89 -17.80
CA GLU A 519 -7.64 4.98 -17.83
C GLU A 519 -8.18 4.77 -19.25
N ALA A 520 -8.21 5.80 -20.09
CA ALA A 520 -8.61 5.66 -21.49
C ALA A 520 -7.63 4.75 -22.27
N VAL A 521 -6.33 4.84 -21.97
CA VAL A 521 -5.33 3.90 -22.51
C VAL A 521 -5.58 2.50 -21.94
N ALA A 522 -5.84 2.40 -20.64
CA ALA A 522 -6.10 1.15 -19.94
C ALA A 522 -7.32 0.39 -20.45
N GLU A 523 -8.38 1.07 -20.91
CA GLU A 523 -9.62 0.46 -21.38
C GLU A 523 -9.41 -0.52 -22.54
N ASN A 524 -8.42 -0.28 -23.39
CA ASN A 524 -8.11 -1.13 -24.54
C ASN A 524 -7.02 -2.20 -24.26
N LEU A 525 -6.44 -2.21 -23.06
CA LEU A 525 -5.35 -3.13 -22.72
C LEU A 525 -5.85 -4.38 -22.00
N SER A 526 -5.30 -5.53 -22.36
CA SER A 526 -5.51 -6.78 -21.63
C SER A 526 -4.89 -6.76 -20.24
N GLY A 527 -5.44 -7.59 -19.34
CA GLY A 527 -4.89 -7.80 -18.00
C GLY A 527 -3.45 -8.34 -18.04
N PRO A 528 -2.63 -8.07 -17.00
CA PRO A 528 -1.26 -8.60 -16.94
C PRO A 528 -1.19 -10.13 -17.00
N PHE A 529 -2.28 -10.80 -16.65
CA PHE A 529 -2.40 -12.26 -16.59
C PHE A 529 -3.38 -12.84 -17.61
N ASP A 530 -3.73 -12.09 -18.67
CA ASP A 530 -4.63 -12.52 -19.75
C ASP A 530 -3.95 -13.55 -20.71
N GLY A 531 -3.13 -14.47 -20.15
CA GLY A 531 -2.27 -15.41 -20.90
C GLY A 531 -1.58 -16.49 -20.03
N LEU A 532 -0.43 -17.01 -20.47
CA LEU A 532 0.33 -18.11 -19.82
C LEU A 532 1.05 -17.75 -18.50
N GLN A 533 0.99 -16.50 -18.04
CA GLN A 533 1.70 -16.09 -16.82
C GLN A 533 0.90 -16.47 -15.57
N SER A 534 1.47 -17.34 -14.74
CA SER A 534 0.87 -17.71 -13.46
C SER A 534 0.88 -16.52 -12.49
N ARG A 535 -0.24 -16.28 -11.82
CA ARG A 535 -0.34 -15.30 -10.73
C ARG A 535 0.58 -15.74 -9.57
N PRO A 536 1.40 -14.83 -9.00
CA PRO A 536 2.22 -15.16 -7.83
C PRO A 536 1.33 -15.39 -6.61
N ALA A 537 1.73 -16.26 -5.68
CA ALA A 537 0.93 -16.50 -4.48
C ALA A 537 0.70 -15.21 -3.67
N TYR A 538 -0.54 -14.98 -3.25
CA TYR A 538 -0.88 -13.83 -2.40
C TYR A 538 -1.93 -14.24 -1.37
N SER A 539 -1.45 -14.61 -0.19
CA SER A 539 -2.33 -14.95 0.93
C SER A 539 -3.22 -13.76 1.32
N GLY A 540 -2.70 -12.54 1.17
CA GLY A 540 -3.34 -11.33 1.72
C GLY A 540 -3.54 -11.46 3.23
N VAL A 541 -4.52 -10.73 3.76
CA VAL A 541 -5.03 -10.93 5.12
C VAL A 541 -6.55 -11.20 5.03
N THR A 542 -6.99 -12.29 5.67
CA THR A 542 -8.35 -12.88 5.85
C THR A 542 -9.30 -13.15 4.66
N ASN A 543 -10.33 -13.95 4.97
CA ASN A 543 -11.41 -14.45 4.14
C ASN A 543 -12.29 -13.32 3.55
N GLU A 544 -12.42 -13.31 2.24
CA GLU A 544 -12.97 -12.23 1.40
C GLU A 544 -14.49 -12.06 1.64
N ASP A 545 -15.15 -13.16 1.99
CA ASP A 545 -16.57 -13.26 2.28
C ASP A 545 -16.91 -13.15 3.78
N ALA A 546 -15.92 -12.99 4.65
CA ALA A 546 -16.18 -12.83 6.09
C ALA A 546 -16.96 -11.53 6.36
N PRO A 547 -17.83 -11.47 7.39
CA PRO A 547 -18.50 -10.23 7.75
C PRO A 547 -17.46 -9.12 8.07
N SER A 548 -17.82 -7.86 7.82
CA SER A 548 -16.94 -6.74 8.17
C SER A 548 -16.67 -6.73 9.66
N GLN A 549 -15.41 -6.48 10.02
CA GLN A 549 -14.95 -6.39 11.40
C GLN A 549 -15.01 -4.95 11.92
N MET A 550 -15.49 -4.01 11.11
CA MET A 550 -15.63 -2.62 11.49
C MET A 550 -16.83 -2.42 12.43
N PRO A 551 -16.75 -1.47 13.38
CA PRO A 551 -17.89 -1.12 14.21
C PRO A 551 -19.08 -0.74 13.33
N ALA A 552 -20.28 -1.21 13.69
CA ALA A 552 -21.49 -0.77 13.01
C ALA A 552 -21.59 0.76 13.08
N GLU A 553 -21.74 1.43 11.94
CA GLU A 553 -22.09 2.84 11.92
C GLU A 553 -23.37 3.01 12.73
N LYS A 554 -23.30 3.74 13.85
CA LYS A 554 -24.50 4.22 14.51
C LYS A 554 -25.11 5.26 13.58
N SER A 555 -26.12 4.84 12.83
CA SER A 555 -26.94 5.67 11.94
C SER A 555 -27.63 6.79 12.69
#